data_AF-A0A059KHN6-F1
#
_entry.id   AF-A0A059KHN6-F1
#
_cell.length_a   1.000
_cell.length_b   1.000
_cell.length_c   1.000
_cell.angle_alpha   90.00
_cell.angle_beta   90.00
_cell.angle_gamma   90.00
#
_symmetry.space_group_name_H-M   'P 1'
#
loop_
_entity.id
_entity.type
_entity.pdbx_description
1 polymer ?
#
loop_
_entity_poly.entity_id
_entity_poly.type
_entity_poly.pdbx_seq_one_letter_code
_entity_poly.pdbx_strand_id
1 'polypeptide(L)'
;MLESHPIMMNDLVLQSWNPTDPGEAKALISAIIARARAAGVELSDPPAEPDNCCGNGCIGCVWDGFYSELGYWRDEALLRWAA
;
A
#
# COMPACT_ATOMS: atom_id res chain seq x y z
N MET A 1 -23.29 22.98 -3.00
CA MET A 1 -22.24 22.96 -4.04
C MET A 1 -20.96 22.51 -3.36
N LEU A 2 -20.17 21.72 -4.07
CA LEU A 2 -19.20 20.73 -3.60
C LEU A 2 -17.99 21.35 -2.87
N GLU A 3 -18.02 21.47 -1.54
CA GLU A 3 -16.82 21.79 -0.75
C GLU A 3 -16.30 20.50 -0.09
N SER A 4 -15.56 19.74 -0.90
CA SER A 4 -14.37 18.97 -0.55
C SER A 4 -14.25 18.51 0.91
N HIS A 5 -14.80 17.34 1.23
CA HIS A 5 -14.21 16.53 2.29
C HIS A 5 -12.74 16.32 1.93
N PRO A 6 -11.77 16.56 2.83
CA PRO A 6 -10.35 16.39 2.54
C PRO A 6 -10.00 14.90 2.44
N ILE A 7 -10.44 14.27 1.36
CA ILE A 7 -9.65 13.27 0.67
C ILE A 7 -8.45 14.05 0.13
N MET A 8 -7.46 14.28 0.98
CA MET A 8 -6.25 15.03 0.66
C MET A 8 -5.60 14.35 -0.55
N MET A 9 -5.08 15.11 -1.50
CA MET A 9 -4.41 14.59 -2.72
C MET A 9 -3.46 13.41 -2.47
N ASN A 10 -2.90 13.31 -1.26
CA ASN A 10 -2.06 12.20 -0.81
C ASN A 10 -2.78 10.84 -0.78
N ASP A 11 -4.08 10.76 -0.45
CA ASP A 11 -4.80 9.49 -0.36
C ASP A 11 -5.07 8.91 -1.76
N LEU A 12 -5.32 9.77 -2.76
CA LEU A 12 -5.44 9.37 -4.16
C LEU A 12 -4.09 8.91 -4.74
N VAL A 13 -3.00 9.56 -4.35
CA VAL A 13 -1.64 9.12 -4.69
C VAL A 13 -1.36 7.75 -4.08
N LEU A 14 -1.73 7.53 -2.81
CA LEU A 14 -1.59 6.21 -2.18
C LEU A 14 -2.40 5.17 -2.95
N GLN A 15 -3.70 5.41 -3.20
CA GLN A 15 -4.60 4.47 -3.89
C GLN A 15 -4.08 4.02 -5.26
N SER A 16 -3.48 4.94 -6.02
CA SER A 16 -3.00 4.67 -7.38
C SER A 16 -1.58 4.12 -7.43
N TRP A 17 -0.84 4.11 -6.32
CA TRP A 17 0.54 3.63 -6.30
C TRP A 17 0.59 2.11 -6.35
N ASN A 18 1.05 1.58 -7.50
CA ASN A 18 1.35 0.17 -7.67
C ASN A 18 2.88 -0.06 -7.67
N PRO A 19 3.47 -0.64 -6.60
CA PRO A 19 4.91 -0.81 -6.52
C PRO A 19 5.39 -1.85 -7.53
N THR A 20 6.57 -1.58 -8.11
CA THR A 20 7.20 -2.46 -9.11
C THR A 20 8.52 -3.05 -8.63
N ASP A 21 9.11 -2.45 -7.58
CA ASP A 21 10.30 -2.95 -6.90
C ASP A 21 10.14 -2.97 -5.36
N PRO A 22 11.00 -3.72 -4.63
CA PRO A 22 10.91 -3.83 -3.17
C PRO A 22 11.08 -2.50 -2.42
N GLY A 23 11.84 -1.56 -2.99
CA GLY A 23 12.02 -0.23 -2.42
C GLY A 23 10.73 0.59 -2.47
N GLU A 24 10.03 0.56 -3.60
CA GLU A 24 8.70 1.18 -3.75
C GLU A 24 7.68 0.55 -2.80
N ALA A 25 7.68 -0.78 -2.65
CA ALA A 25 6.78 -1.44 -1.72
C ALA A 25 6.99 -1.00 -0.27
N LYS A 26 8.25 -0.90 0.18
CA LYS A 26 8.60 -0.39 1.52
C LYS A 26 8.17 1.06 1.71
N ALA A 27 8.33 1.88 0.68
CA ALA A 27 7.92 3.28 0.71
C ALA A 27 6.39 3.39 0.83
N LEU A 28 5.64 2.58 0.07
CA LEU A 28 4.18 2.53 0.13
C LEU A 28 3.69 2.10 1.53
N ILE A 29 4.24 1.02 2.09
CA ILE A 29 3.90 0.55 3.44
C ILE A 29 4.14 1.65 4.47
N SER A 30 5.31 2.29 4.43
CA SER A 30 5.66 3.36 5.36
C SER A 30 4.73 4.56 5.26
N ALA A 31 4.33 4.93 4.04
CA ALA A 31 3.43 6.04 3.79
C ALA A 31 2.00 5.76 4.31
N ILE A 32 1.49 4.55 4.09
CA ILE A 32 0.19 4.09 4.60
C ILE A 32 0.17 4.10 6.14
N ILE A 33 1.19 3.55 6.78
CA ILE A 33 1.29 3.51 8.25
C ILE A 33 1.34 4.94 8.82
N ALA A 34 2.14 5.83 8.21
CA ALA A 34 2.21 7.22 8.64
C ALA A 34 0.87 7.95 8.51
N ARG A 35 0.16 7.72 7.39
CA ARG A 35 -1.16 8.30 7.14
C ARG A 35 -2.23 7.78 8.10
N ALA A 36 -2.24 6.48 8.38
CA ALA A 36 -3.15 5.87 9.35
C ALA A 36 -2.91 6.38 10.77
N ARG A 37 -1.64 6.51 11.17
CA ARG A 37 -1.27 7.12 12.46
C ARG A 37 -1.78 8.55 12.56
N ALA A 38 -1.64 9.35 11.51
CA ALA A 38 -2.17 10.71 11.48
C ALA A 38 -3.71 10.76 11.55
N ALA A 39 -4.39 9.74 11.05
CA ALA A 39 -5.84 9.56 11.18
C ALA A 39 -6.29 8.98 12.53
N GLY A 40 -5.36 8.45 13.34
CA GLY A 40 -5.70 7.70 14.54
C GLY A 40 -6.38 6.34 14.28
N VAL A 41 -6.13 5.75 13.10
CA VAL A 41 -6.71 4.47 12.68
C VAL A 41 -5.72 3.33 12.90
N GLU A 42 -6.20 2.23 13.48
CA GLU A 42 -5.43 0.99 13.64
C GLU A 42 -5.55 0.12 12.38
N LEU A 43 -4.39 -0.26 11.84
CA LEU A 43 -4.29 -1.13 10.66
C LEU A 43 -3.88 -2.55 11.04
N SER A 44 -4.28 -3.50 10.21
CA SER A 44 -3.70 -4.86 10.23
C SER A 44 -2.23 -4.81 9.82
N ASP A 45 -1.47 -5.82 10.22
CA ASP A 45 -0.07 -5.97 9.82
C ASP A 45 0.08 -5.98 8.28
N PRO A 46 1.11 -5.31 7.73
CA PRO A 46 1.39 -5.35 6.30
C PRO A 46 1.82 -6.76 5.87
N PRO A 47 1.68 -7.11 4.57
CA PRO A 47 2.16 -8.38 4.05
C PRO A 47 3.68 -8.53 4.25
N ALA A 48 4.11 -9.76 4.53
CA ALA A 48 5.52 -10.08 4.73
C ALA A 48 6.28 -10.08 3.39
N GLU A 49 7.49 -9.52 3.38
CA GLU A 49 8.34 -9.55 2.19
C GLU A 49 8.71 -11.00 1.83
N PRO A 50 8.69 -11.38 0.54
CA PRO A 50 9.12 -12.70 0.12
C PRO A 50 10.63 -12.88 0.31
N ASP A 51 11.01 -14.01 0.89
CA ASP A 51 12.39 -14.38 1.26
C ASP A 51 13.15 -15.12 0.15
N ASN A 52 12.48 -15.48 -0.94
CA ASN A 52 13.01 -16.33 -2.01
C ASN A 52 12.83 -15.71 -3.42
N CYS A 53 13.38 -14.53 -3.67
CA CYS A 53 13.47 -14.03 -5.05
C CYS A 53 14.72 -14.57 -5.75
N CYS A 54 14.53 -15.37 -6.80
CA CYS A 54 15.61 -15.94 -7.60
C CYS A 54 16.36 -14.91 -8.47
N GLY A 55 15.90 -13.64 -8.54
CA GLY A 55 16.56 -12.54 -9.24
C GLY A 55 16.68 -12.66 -10.78
N ASN A 56 16.26 -13.79 -11.35
CA ASN A 56 16.49 -14.15 -12.76
C ASN A 56 15.23 -14.05 -13.64
N GLY A 57 14.19 -13.34 -13.20
CA GLY A 57 12.97 -13.14 -14.01
C GLY A 57 12.18 -14.44 -14.26
N CYS A 58 11.98 -15.23 -13.21
CA CYS A 58 11.20 -16.47 -13.30
C CYS A 58 9.73 -16.18 -13.69
N ILE A 59 9.10 -17.10 -14.42
CA ILE A 59 7.66 -17.07 -14.68
C ILE A 59 6.95 -17.31 -13.33
N GLY A 60 6.35 -16.25 -12.77
CA GLY A 60 5.77 -16.25 -11.42
C GLY A 60 6.74 -15.69 -10.38
N CYS A 61 7.09 -14.41 -10.49
CA CYS A 61 7.93 -13.77 -9.49
C CYS A 61 7.17 -13.73 -8.16
N VAL A 62 7.82 -14.13 -7.08
CA VAL A 62 7.23 -14.06 -5.72
C VAL A 62 6.81 -12.64 -5.35
N TRP A 63 7.46 -11.65 -5.97
CA TRP A 63 7.11 -10.24 -5.85
C TRP A 63 5.76 -9.89 -6.49
N ASP A 64 5.33 -10.57 -7.57
CA ASP A 64 4.02 -10.29 -8.20
C ASP A 64 2.87 -10.61 -7.23
N GLY A 65 2.96 -11.74 -6.53
CA GLY A 65 1.99 -12.12 -5.50
C GLY A 65 2.00 -11.12 -4.34
N PHE A 66 3.19 -10.79 -3.85
CA PHE A 66 3.37 -9.82 -2.78
C PHE A 66 2.81 -8.43 -3.15
N TYR A 67 3.06 -7.91 -4.35
CA TYR A 67 2.52 -6.61 -4.77
C TYR A 67 0.99 -6.62 -4.88
N SER A 68 0.41 -7.74 -5.33
CA SER A 68 -1.04 -7.91 -5.34
C SER A 68 -1.64 -7.88 -3.93
N GLU A 69 -1.04 -8.63 -2.99
CA GLU A 69 -1.47 -8.64 -1.59
C GLU A 69 -1.28 -7.27 -0.92
N LEU A 70 -0.18 -6.59 -1.23
CA LEU A 70 0.09 -5.24 -0.75
C LEU A 70 -0.90 -4.22 -1.29
N GLY A 71 -1.31 -4.34 -2.55
CA GLY A 71 -2.38 -3.52 -3.14
C GLY A 71 -3.71 -3.71 -2.42
N TYR A 72 -4.07 -4.96 -2.10
CA TYR A 72 -5.28 -5.25 -1.33
C TYR A 72 -5.22 -4.67 0.09
N TRP A 73 -4.10 -4.88 0.81
CA TRP A 73 -3.90 -4.31 2.14
C TRP A 73 -3.98 -2.78 2.15
N ARG A 74 -3.38 -2.13 1.14
CA ARG A 74 -3.50 -0.68 0.94
C ARG A 74 -4.96 -0.26 0.82
N ASP A 75 -5.72 -0.90 -0.07
CA ASP A 75 -7.10 -0.49 -0.34
C ASP A 75 -7.98 -0.63 0.91
N GLU A 76 -7.81 -1.72 1.67
CA GLU A 76 -8.44 -1.92 2.97
C GLU A 76 -8.03 -0.83 3.98
N ALA A 77 -6.77 -0.44 4.01
CA ALA A 77 -6.28 0.63 4.89
C ALA A 77 -6.96 1.97 4.56
N LEU A 78 -7.05 2.33 3.28
CA LEU A 78 -7.71 3.55 2.82
C LEU A 78 -9.19 3.58 3.21
N LEU A 79 -9.89 2.44 3.07
CA LEU A 79 -11.30 2.34 3.46
C LEU A 79 -11.52 2.62 4.96
N ARG A 80 -10.54 2.28 5.82
CA ARG A 80 -10.67 2.47 7.28
C ARG A 80 -10.59 3.92 7.75
N TRP A 81 -9.91 4.80 7.03
CA TRP A 81 -9.81 6.22 7.41
C TRP A 81 -10.53 7.16 6.45
N ALA A 82 -11.09 6.65 5.36
CA ALA A 82 -11.99 7.41 4.49
C ALA A 82 -13.43 7.46 5.02
N ALA A 83 -13.75 6.64 6.03
CA ALA A 83 -15.03 6.62 6.75
C ALA A 83 -15.06 7.67 7.87
#